data_AF-A0A257VYQ5-F1
#
_entry.id   AF-A0A257VYQ5-F1
#
_cell.length_a   1.000
_cell.length_b   1.000
_cell.length_c   1.000
_cell.angle_alpha   90.00
_cell.angle_beta   90.00
_cell.angle_gamma   90.00
#
_symmetry.space_group_name_H-M   'P 1'
#
loop_
_entity.id
_entity.type
_entity.pdbx_description
1 polymer ?
#
loop_
_entity_poly.entity_id
_entity_poly.type
_entity_poly.pdbx_seq_one_letter_code
_entity_poly.pdbx_strand_id
1 'polypeptide(L)'
;MNWSGQGSGDFNPASEPITLAQDVSFAALAEENAPWPLLPVMTKEAPTNPNPLYPKNVGYQFRGYFLGESSIPTFQYRTGTINIDDRSIAVGAEEQRQLKRVVQFESPTQQTLWFRALTGDIIRESDRIFRSGKLRLTIPLSETKLRSISVEPNRSELLLRLNVPQGESSLEFVYETLNK
;
A
#
# COMPACT_ATOMS: atom_id res chain seq x y z
N MET A 1 -20.86 -9.73 0.47
CA MET A 1 -21.40 -8.92 -0.63
C MET A 1 -20.24 -8.52 -1.51
N ASN A 2 -20.20 -9.00 -2.75
CA ASN A 2 -19.24 -8.52 -3.74
C ASN A 2 -19.84 -7.24 -4.34
N TRP A 3 -19.19 -6.11 -4.13
CA TRP A 3 -19.50 -4.89 -4.88
C TRP A 3 -18.90 -5.05 -6.28
N SER A 4 -19.57 -5.81 -7.14
CA SER A 4 -19.31 -5.88 -8.60
C SER A 4 -20.17 -4.85 -9.34
N GLY A 5 -20.24 -3.65 -8.78
CA GLY A 5 -20.91 -2.52 -9.40
C GLY A 5 -19.92 -1.90 -10.36
N GLN A 6 -19.85 -2.44 -11.57
CA GLN A 6 -19.44 -1.61 -12.70
C GLN A 6 -20.45 -0.47 -12.77
N GLY A 7 -20.02 0.73 -12.39
CA GLY A 7 -20.56 1.91 -13.04
C GLY A 7 -20.30 1.71 -14.52
N SER A 8 -21.33 1.33 -15.27
CA SER A 8 -21.30 1.25 -16.71
C SER A 8 -21.10 2.67 -17.24
N GLY A 9 -19.85 3.03 -17.48
CA GLY A 9 -19.46 4.24 -18.17
C GLY A 9 -18.15 3.95 -18.86
N ASP A 10 -18.04 4.32 -20.13
CA ASP A 10 -16.78 4.41 -20.87
C ASP A 10 -15.86 5.40 -20.14
N PHE A 11 -15.23 4.95 -19.07
CA PHE A 11 -14.17 5.70 -18.41
C PHE A 11 -12.92 5.50 -19.25
N ASN A 12 -12.72 6.39 -20.21
CA ASN A 12 -11.43 6.56 -20.86
C ASN A 12 -10.58 7.39 -19.91
N PRO A 13 -9.64 6.79 -19.16
CA PRO A 13 -8.75 7.59 -18.34
C PRO A 13 -7.99 8.56 -19.24
N ALA A 14 -7.80 9.79 -18.80
CA ALA A 14 -7.10 10.82 -19.57
C ALA A 14 -5.65 10.41 -19.94
N SER A 15 -5.10 9.42 -19.23
CA SER A 15 -3.78 8.85 -19.46
C SER A 15 -3.73 7.38 -19.04
N GLU A 16 -2.63 6.70 -19.38
CA GLU A 16 -2.32 5.37 -18.86
C GLU A 16 -2.29 5.39 -17.32
N PRO A 17 -3.03 4.49 -16.63
CA PRO A 17 -3.03 4.44 -15.18
C PRO A 17 -1.72 3.86 -14.65
N ILE A 18 -1.23 4.42 -13.55
CA ILE A 18 -0.09 3.88 -12.81
C ILE A 18 -0.62 3.02 -11.66
N THR A 19 -0.10 1.81 -11.54
CA THR A 19 -0.53 0.84 -10.52
C THR A 19 0.36 0.95 -9.28
N LEU A 20 -0.25 1.16 -8.11
CA LEU A 20 0.43 1.05 -6.82
C LEU A 20 0.54 -0.43 -6.41
N ALA A 21 1.36 -0.73 -5.39
CA ALA A 21 1.40 -2.07 -4.79
C ALA A 21 -0.02 -2.53 -4.44
N GLN A 22 -0.44 -3.63 -5.07
CA GLN A 22 -1.75 -4.25 -4.82
C GLN A 22 -1.68 -5.15 -3.58
N ASP A 23 -2.85 -5.53 -3.06
CA ASP A 23 -3.04 -6.37 -1.87
C ASP A 23 -3.05 -5.61 -0.53
N VAL A 24 -3.04 -6.33 0.60
CA VAL A 24 -2.89 -5.73 1.94
C VAL A 24 -1.64 -4.84 1.97
N SER A 25 -1.81 -3.59 2.37
CA SER A 25 -0.69 -2.63 2.45
C SER A 25 0.19 -2.90 3.66
N PHE A 26 -0.40 -3.37 4.76
CA PHE A 26 0.24 -3.54 6.06
C PHE A 26 0.12 -4.96 6.56
N ALA A 27 1.18 -5.46 7.19
CA ALA A 27 1.18 -6.78 7.83
C ALA A 27 2.12 -6.82 9.03
N ALA A 28 1.76 -7.60 10.04
CA ALA A 28 2.71 -8.07 11.04
C ALA A 28 3.40 -9.31 10.48
N LEU A 29 4.72 -9.26 10.30
CA LEU A 29 5.52 -10.40 9.86
C LEU A 29 6.17 -11.05 11.09
N ALA A 30 6.08 -12.38 11.19
CA ALA A 30 6.69 -13.13 12.29
C ALA A 30 8.22 -13.01 12.29
N GLU A 31 8.82 -12.96 11.09
CA GLU A 31 10.25 -12.83 10.88
C GLU A 31 10.52 -11.89 9.70
N GLU A 32 11.70 -11.26 9.69
CA GLU A 32 12.08 -10.30 8.65
C GLU A 32 12.12 -10.89 7.23
N ASN A 33 12.39 -12.20 7.12
CA ASN A 33 12.45 -12.94 5.86
C ASN A 33 11.14 -13.68 5.52
N ALA A 34 10.11 -13.59 6.37
CA ALA A 34 8.83 -14.21 6.09
C ALA A 34 8.26 -13.71 4.76
N PRO A 35 7.68 -14.58 3.91
CA PRO A 35 7.01 -14.15 2.69
C PRO A 35 5.90 -13.14 2.99
N TRP A 36 5.70 -12.15 2.11
CA TRP A 36 4.55 -11.26 2.23
C TRP A 36 3.26 -12.09 2.07
N PRO A 37 2.22 -11.86 2.90
CA PRO A 37 0.94 -12.52 2.68
C PRO A 37 0.37 -12.10 1.32
N LEU A 38 0.02 -13.05 0.45
CA LEU A 38 -0.52 -12.75 -0.87
C LEU A 38 -1.98 -13.18 -1.01
N LEU A 39 -2.77 -12.37 -1.70
CA LEU A 39 -4.14 -12.65 -2.07
C LEU A 39 -4.17 -13.98 -2.83
N PRO A 40 -5.00 -14.93 -2.39
CA PRO A 40 -5.11 -16.19 -3.08
C PRO A 40 -5.68 -15.99 -4.49
N VAL A 41 -5.02 -16.59 -5.47
CA VAL A 41 -5.43 -16.54 -6.88
C VAL A 41 -6.37 -17.69 -7.17
N MET A 42 -7.51 -17.39 -7.80
CA MET A 42 -8.43 -18.40 -8.32
C MET A 42 -7.85 -18.96 -9.63
N THR A 43 -7.81 -20.28 -9.77
CA THR A 43 -7.38 -20.94 -11.01
C THR A 43 -8.58 -21.52 -11.76
N LYS A 44 -8.37 -21.95 -13.00
CA LYS A 44 -9.43 -22.63 -13.78
C LYS A 44 -9.85 -23.94 -13.09
N GLU A 45 -8.90 -24.59 -12.42
CA GLU A 45 -9.06 -25.86 -11.72
C GLU A 45 -9.65 -25.68 -10.32
N ALA A 46 -9.47 -24.50 -9.70
CA ALA A 46 -10.02 -24.13 -8.40
C ALA A 46 -10.74 -22.76 -8.51
N PRO A 47 -11.98 -22.74 -9.05
CA PRO A 47 -12.71 -21.51 -9.38
C PRO A 47 -13.36 -20.85 -8.16
N THR A 48 -13.09 -21.31 -6.95
CA THR A 48 -13.58 -20.72 -5.70
C THR A 48 -12.43 -20.03 -5.00
N ASN A 49 -12.68 -18.85 -4.40
CA ASN A 49 -11.65 -18.19 -3.59
C ASN A 49 -11.24 -19.14 -2.44
N PRO A 50 -10.00 -19.64 -2.43
CA PRO A 50 -9.58 -20.65 -1.45
C PRO A 50 -9.43 -20.06 -0.04
N ASN A 51 -9.41 -18.73 0.10
CA ASN A 51 -9.41 -18.06 1.40
C ASN A 51 -10.24 -16.76 1.34
N PRO A 52 -11.59 -16.87 1.45
CA PRO A 52 -12.50 -15.72 1.33
C PRO A 52 -12.35 -14.70 2.47
N LEU A 53 -11.70 -15.08 3.58
CA LEU A 53 -11.40 -14.21 4.71
C LEU A 53 -9.92 -13.83 4.77
N TYR A 54 -9.19 -13.97 3.65
CA TYR A 54 -7.73 -13.75 3.58
C TYR A 54 -7.26 -12.49 4.32
N PRO A 55 -7.81 -11.28 4.09
CA PRO A 55 -7.32 -10.09 4.77
C PRO A 55 -7.47 -10.21 6.30
N LYS A 56 -8.63 -10.68 6.76
CA LYS A 56 -8.91 -10.88 8.18
C LYS A 56 -8.00 -11.94 8.81
N ASN A 57 -7.71 -13.01 8.07
CA ASN A 57 -6.85 -14.11 8.50
C ASN A 57 -5.38 -13.67 8.66
N VAL A 58 -4.97 -12.60 7.97
CA VAL A 58 -3.65 -11.95 8.16
C VAL A 58 -3.73 -10.72 9.07
N GLY A 59 -4.84 -10.54 9.80
CA GLY A 59 -5.03 -9.48 10.78
C GLY A 59 -5.44 -8.13 10.19
N TYR A 60 -5.71 -8.04 8.88
CA TYR A 60 -6.07 -6.83 8.16
C TYR A 60 -7.59 -6.67 8.01
N GLN A 61 -8.12 -5.52 8.40
CA GLN A 61 -9.55 -5.22 8.30
C GLN A 61 -9.76 -3.80 7.75
N PHE A 62 -10.45 -3.69 6.62
CA PHE A 62 -11.00 -2.41 6.18
C PHE A 62 -12.20 -2.02 7.05
N ARG A 63 -12.21 -0.79 7.55
CA ARG A 63 -13.23 -0.25 8.47
C ARG A 63 -14.13 0.80 7.82
N GLY A 64 -13.93 1.09 6.54
CA GLY A 64 -14.69 2.09 5.80
C GLY A 64 -13.84 3.32 5.49
N TYR A 65 -14.50 4.44 5.18
CA TYR A 65 -13.84 5.71 4.94
C TYR A 65 -14.75 6.85 5.42
N PHE A 66 -14.16 8.01 5.66
CA PHE A 66 -14.90 9.24 5.89
C PHE A 66 -14.37 10.34 4.97
N LEU A 67 -15.19 11.38 4.75
CA LEU A 67 -14.78 12.57 4.00
C LEU A 67 -14.49 13.68 4.99
N GLY A 68 -13.28 14.24 4.95
CA GLY A 68 -12.94 15.45 5.69
C GLY A 68 -13.47 16.71 5.00
N GLU A 69 -13.08 17.88 5.51
CA GLU A 69 -13.52 19.19 4.98
C GLU A 69 -13.23 19.37 3.48
N SER A 70 -12.10 18.87 3.00
CA SER A 70 -11.73 18.94 1.58
C SER A 70 -12.47 17.93 0.69
N SER A 71 -13.40 17.15 1.24
CA SER A 71 -14.09 16.03 0.58
C SER A 71 -13.17 14.97 -0.04
N ILE A 72 -11.92 14.92 0.44
CA ILE A 72 -10.94 13.88 0.08
C ILE A 72 -11.16 12.71 1.06
N PRO A 73 -11.31 11.47 0.57
CA PRO A 73 -11.53 10.32 1.43
C PRO A 73 -10.30 9.99 2.27
N THR A 74 -10.54 9.72 3.55
CA THR A 74 -9.60 9.04 4.45
C THR A 74 -10.10 7.61 4.64
N PHE A 75 -9.30 6.64 4.19
CA PHE A 75 -9.60 5.22 4.35
C PHE A 75 -9.15 4.73 5.71
N GLN A 76 -9.99 3.94 6.37
CA GLN A 76 -9.74 3.42 7.70
C GLN A 76 -9.48 1.92 7.65
N TYR A 77 -8.40 1.48 8.27
CA TYR A 77 -8.02 0.08 8.40
C TYR A 77 -7.71 -0.25 9.85
N ARG A 78 -7.64 -1.54 10.15
CA ARG A 78 -7.03 -2.06 11.36
C ARG A 78 -6.12 -3.23 10.99
N THR A 79 -4.88 -3.20 11.50
CA THR A 79 -3.97 -4.34 11.40
C THR A 79 -3.60 -4.80 12.81
N GLY A 80 -4.04 -5.99 13.20
CA GLY A 80 -3.93 -6.44 14.59
C GLY A 80 -4.66 -5.48 15.54
N THR A 81 -3.90 -4.82 16.42
CA THR A 81 -4.44 -3.82 17.36
C THR A 81 -4.21 -2.37 16.92
N ILE A 82 -3.59 -2.12 15.76
CA ILE A 82 -3.25 -0.79 15.27
C ILE A 82 -4.40 -0.28 14.39
N ASN A 83 -4.99 0.86 14.75
CA ASN A 83 -5.88 1.58 13.84
C ASN A 83 -5.03 2.40 12.86
N ILE A 84 -5.45 2.44 11.59
CA ILE A 84 -4.72 3.11 10.52
C ILE A 84 -5.69 3.97 9.73
N ASP A 85 -5.40 5.25 9.63
CA ASP A 85 -6.08 6.19 8.74
C ASP A 85 -5.14 6.55 7.59
N ASP A 86 -5.62 6.46 6.36
CA ASP A 86 -4.81 6.61 5.15
C ASP A 86 -5.48 7.57 4.18
N ARG A 87 -4.79 8.65 3.87
CA ARG A 87 -5.31 9.74 3.05
C ARG A 87 -4.32 10.08 1.95
N SER A 88 -4.79 10.08 0.71
CA SER A 88 -4.01 10.52 -0.45
C SER A 88 -4.47 11.89 -0.92
N ILE A 89 -3.53 12.83 -1.08
CA ILE A 89 -3.77 14.24 -1.42
C ILE A 89 -2.90 14.61 -2.60
N ALA A 90 -3.47 15.23 -3.63
CA ALA A 90 -2.70 15.82 -4.72
C ALA A 90 -1.97 17.07 -4.21
N VAL A 91 -0.67 17.16 -4.46
CA VAL A 91 0.18 18.30 -4.09
C VAL A 91 1.06 18.71 -5.28
N GLY A 92 1.69 19.89 -5.20
CA GLY A 92 2.56 20.41 -6.25
C GLY A 92 1.83 21.28 -7.29
N ALA A 93 2.61 21.92 -8.17
CA ALA A 93 2.11 22.72 -9.28
C ALA A 93 1.71 21.83 -10.47
N GLU A 94 1.01 22.39 -11.48
CA GLU A 94 0.47 21.60 -12.60
C GLU A 94 1.51 20.74 -13.33
N GLU A 95 2.74 21.23 -13.49
CA GLU A 95 3.82 20.52 -14.20
C GLU A 95 4.55 19.49 -13.31
N GLN A 96 4.32 19.52 -12.00
CA GLN A 96 4.96 18.65 -11.00
C GLN A 96 3.91 18.13 -10.01
N ARG A 97 2.79 17.61 -10.53
CA ARG A 97 1.75 17.01 -9.69
C ARG A 97 2.30 15.76 -9.01
N GLN A 98 2.22 15.74 -7.69
CA GLN A 98 2.60 14.62 -6.85
C GLN A 98 1.37 14.13 -6.09
N LEU A 99 1.39 12.87 -5.69
CA LEU A 99 0.42 12.32 -4.75
C LEU A 99 1.12 12.14 -3.39
N LYS A 100 0.70 12.91 -2.40
CA LYS A 100 1.15 12.74 -1.01
C LYS A 100 0.17 11.82 -0.29
N ARG A 101 0.66 10.65 0.15
CA ARG A 101 -0.08 9.72 1.00
C ARG A 101 0.36 9.91 2.45
N VAL A 102 -0.59 10.28 3.30
CA VAL A 102 -0.40 10.45 4.74
C VAL A 102 -1.05 9.27 5.44
N VAL A 103 -0.26 8.52 6.20
CA VAL A 103 -0.73 7.36 6.96
C VAL A 103 -0.56 7.66 8.43
N GLN A 104 -1.69 7.71 9.14
CA GLN A 104 -1.75 7.92 10.59
C GLN A 104 -1.99 6.58 11.28
N PHE A 105 -1.31 6.36 12.39
CA PHE A 105 -1.42 5.15 13.20
C PHE A 105 -1.85 5.54 14.60
N GLU A 106 -2.74 4.75 15.19
CA GLU A 106 -3.03 4.75 16.61
C GLU A 106 -2.76 3.33 17.14
N SER A 107 -1.79 3.20 18.05
CA SER A 107 -1.37 1.91 18.59
C SER A 107 -1.42 1.90 20.12
N PRO A 108 -1.96 0.85 20.76
CA PRO A 108 -2.02 0.76 22.23
C PRO A 108 -0.65 0.53 22.87
N THR A 109 0.32 0.00 22.12
CA THR A 109 1.69 -0.27 22.56
C THR A 109 2.66 0.01 21.42
N GLN A 110 3.95 0.17 21.74
CA GLN A 110 4.97 0.17 20.69
C GLN A 110 5.02 -1.20 20.01
N GLN A 111 5.02 -1.24 18.68
CA GLN A 111 5.09 -2.48 17.91
C GLN A 111 5.64 -2.25 16.50
N THR A 112 6.16 -3.32 15.89
CA THR A 112 6.63 -3.29 14.50
C THR A 112 5.47 -3.61 13.55
N LEU A 113 5.32 -2.79 12.51
CA LEU A 113 4.41 -3.02 11.40
C LEU A 113 5.21 -2.96 10.09
N TRP A 114 4.96 -3.87 9.16
CA TRP A 114 5.57 -3.80 7.84
C TRP A 114 4.62 -3.16 6.84
N PHE A 115 5.16 -2.34 5.95
CA PHE A 115 4.43 -1.70 4.85
C PHE A 115 5.04 -2.11 3.50
N ARG A 116 4.22 -2.66 2.60
CA ARG A 116 4.63 -3.01 1.24
C ARG A 116 4.41 -1.82 0.31
N ALA A 117 5.46 -1.04 0.10
CA ALA A 117 5.36 0.26 -0.56
C ALA A 117 5.34 0.19 -2.09
N LEU A 118 6.11 -0.72 -2.69
CA LEU A 118 6.19 -0.93 -4.14
C LEU A 118 6.33 -2.41 -4.47
N THR A 119 5.89 -2.78 -5.68
CA THR A 119 6.09 -4.10 -6.29
C THR A 119 6.39 -3.96 -7.78
N GLY A 120 7.24 -4.82 -8.34
CA GLY A 120 7.61 -4.80 -9.76
C GLY A 120 9.12 -4.76 -9.96
N ASP A 121 9.56 -4.20 -11.08
CA ASP A 121 10.96 -3.90 -11.31
C ASP A 121 11.31 -2.62 -10.56
N ILE A 122 11.94 -2.77 -9.39
CA ILE A 122 12.22 -1.66 -8.46
C ILE A 122 13.70 -1.31 -8.52
N ILE A 123 13.97 -0.03 -8.75
CA ILE A 123 15.31 0.54 -8.74
C ILE A 123 15.43 1.45 -7.50
N ARG A 124 16.46 1.21 -6.68
CA ARG A 124 16.85 2.12 -5.60
C ARG A 124 17.67 3.25 -6.20
N GLU A 125 17.13 4.47 -6.18
CA GLU A 125 17.84 5.67 -6.67
C GLU A 125 18.62 6.36 -5.55
N SER A 126 18.13 6.28 -4.31
CA SER A 126 18.85 6.66 -3.08
C SER A 126 18.28 5.89 -1.88
N ASP A 127 18.76 6.16 -0.66
CA ASP A 127 18.23 5.52 0.56
C ASP A 127 16.74 5.75 0.78
N ARG A 128 16.19 6.85 0.25
CA ARG A 128 14.80 7.25 0.44
C ARG A 128 14.00 7.36 -0.86
N ILE A 129 14.62 7.12 -2.01
CA ILE A 129 13.97 7.28 -3.32
C ILE A 129 14.05 5.98 -4.09
N PHE A 130 12.89 5.48 -4.48
CA PHE A 130 12.73 4.24 -5.22
C PHE A 130 11.87 4.47 -6.45
N ARG A 131 12.15 3.74 -7.52
CA ARG A 131 11.41 3.85 -8.78
C ARG A 131 10.91 2.49 -9.22
N SER A 132 9.66 2.43 -9.69
CA SER A 132 9.14 1.29 -10.43
C SER A 132 8.39 1.77 -11.68
N GLY A 133 8.89 1.40 -12.85
CA GLY A 133 8.41 1.95 -14.12
C GLY A 133 8.47 3.49 -14.15
N LYS A 134 7.29 4.12 -14.35
CA LYS A 134 7.09 5.58 -14.37
C LYS A 134 6.74 6.18 -13.01
N LEU A 135 6.73 5.39 -11.94
CA LEU A 135 6.43 5.85 -10.59
C LEU A 135 7.72 6.00 -9.79
N ARG A 136 7.98 7.19 -9.28
CA ARG A 136 8.98 7.44 -8.26
C ARG A 136 8.29 7.62 -6.91
N LEU A 137 8.84 6.99 -5.88
CA LEU A 137 8.38 7.06 -4.50
C LEU A 137 9.50 7.61 -3.63
N THR A 138 9.19 8.66 -2.87
CA THR A 138 9.99 9.13 -1.75
C THR A 138 9.38 8.64 -0.44
N ILE A 139 10.19 7.97 0.38
CA ILE A 139 9.76 7.38 1.67
C ILE A 139 10.26 8.18 2.89
N PRO A 140 9.64 8.04 4.06
CA PRO A 140 10.21 8.56 5.32
C PRO A 140 11.49 7.80 5.66
N LEU A 141 12.29 8.37 6.58
CA LEU A 141 13.45 7.66 7.12
C LEU A 141 12.95 6.41 7.85
N SER A 142 13.27 5.24 7.30
CA SER A 142 12.83 3.95 7.80
C SER A 142 13.79 2.86 7.32
N GLU A 143 13.82 1.75 8.05
CA GLU A 143 14.54 0.56 7.62
C GLU A 143 13.79 -0.06 6.44
N THR A 144 14.51 -0.33 5.34
CA THR A 144 13.93 -0.84 4.09
C THR A 144 14.49 -2.19 3.73
N LYS A 145 13.65 -3.02 3.12
CA LYS A 145 14.01 -4.30 2.54
C LYS A 145 13.52 -4.38 1.10
N LEU A 146 14.46 -4.44 0.16
CA LEU A 146 14.18 -4.70 -1.25
C LEU A 146 14.55 -6.16 -1.54
N ARG A 147 13.58 -6.97 -1.94
CA ARG A 147 13.77 -8.41 -2.19
C ARG A 147 12.87 -8.92 -3.31
N SER A 148 13.20 -10.08 -3.88
CA SER A 148 12.32 -10.79 -4.82
C SER A 148 11.05 -11.31 -4.13
N ILE A 149 9.93 -11.33 -4.86
CA ILE A 149 8.67 -11.92 -4.40
C ILE A 149 8.77 -13.44 -4.55
N SER A 150 8.50 -14.21 -3.48
CA SER A 150 8.75 -15.66 -3.44
C SER A 150 8.03 -16.46 -4.54
N VAL A 151 6.83 -16.04 -4.95
CA VAL A 151 6.04 -16.69 -6.01
C VAL A 151 6.29 -16.12 -7.40
N GLU A 152 6.93 -14.96 -7.50
CA GLU A 152 7.23 -14.25 -8.75
C GLU A 152 8.69 -13.75 -8.68
N PRO A 153 9.69 -14.65 -8.81
CA PRO A 153 11.09 -14.32 -8.50
C PRO A 153 11.68 -13.20 -9.39
N ASN A 154 11.08 -12.98 -10.56
CA ASN A 154 11.45 -11.91 -11.50
C ASN A 154 10.89 -10.53 -11.10
N ARG A 155 10.05 -10.46 -10.06
CA ARG A 155 9.53 -9.20 -9.53
C ARG A 155 10.04 -8.99 -8.12
N SER A 156 10.27 -7.73 -7.79
CA SER A 156 10.71 -7.31 -6.46
C SER A 156 9.59 -6.65 -5.68
N GLU A 157 9.75 -6.61 -4.36
CA GLU A 157 8.94 -5.82 -3.45
C GLU A 157 9.83 -4.95 -2.56
N LEU A 158 9.36 -3.72 -2.30
CA LEU A 158 9.95 -2.83 -1.32
C LEU A 158 9.10 -2.86 -0.05
N LEU A 159 9.69 -3.35 1.03
CA LEU A 159 9.10 -3.38 2.36
C LEU A 159 9.76 -2.33 3.26
N LEU A 160 8.96 -1.63 4.04
CA LEU A 160 9.43 -0.74 5.09
C LEU A 160 9.09 -1.36 6.44
N ARG A 161 10.08 -1.42 7.33
CA ARG A 161 9.88 -1.81 8.72
C ARG A 161 9.55 -0.57 9.53
N LEU A 162 8.29 -0.43 9.90
CA LEU A 162 7.77 0.72 10.64
C LEU A 162 7.82 0.39 12.14
N ASN A 163 8.50 1.24 12.91
CA ASN A 163 8.43 1.21 14.37
C ASN A 163 7.29 2.14 14.80
N VAL A 164 6.09 1.59 14.97
CA VAL A 164 4.90 2.35 15.38
C VAL A 164 4.98 2.55 16.91
N PRO A 165 5.09 3.80 17.41
CA PRO A 165 5.11 4.05 18.84
C PRO A 165 3.74 3.79 19.47
N GLN A 166 3.70 3.74 20.81
CA GLN A 166 2.43 3.82 21.53
C GLN A 166 1.79 5.20 21.31
N GLY A 167 0.47 5.24 21.14
CA GLY A 167 -0.30 6.45 20.85
C GLY A 167 -0.38 6.73 19.35
N GLU A 168 -0.52 8.02 19.03
CA GLU A 168 -0.64 8.50 17.66
C GLU A 168 0.73 8.73 17.00
N SER A 169 0.83 8.41 15.72
CA SER A 169 1.98 8.75 14.87
C SER A 169 1.57 8.88 13.41
N SER A 170 2.41 9.51 12.59
CA SER A 170 2.12 9.72 11.17
C SER A 170 3.36 9.52 10.31
N LEU A 171 3.16 9.00 9.10
CA LEU A 171 4.18 8.86 8.07
C LEU A 171 3.66 9.44 6.75
N GLU A 172 4.60 9.93 5.94
CA GLU A 172 4.29 10.55 4.66
C GLU A 172 5.08 9.89 3.54
N PHE A 173 4.38 9.57 2.46
CA PHE A 173 4.93 9.01 1.24
C PHE A 173 4.59 9.96 0.09
N VAL A 174 5.57 10.29 -0.73
CA VAL A 174 5.36 11.17 -1.89
C VAL A 174 5.59 10.38 -3.16
N TYR A 175 4.55 10.29 -3.97
CA TYR A 175 4.58 9.62 -5.26
C TYR A 175 4.63 10.66 -6.38
N GLU A 176 5.53 10.44 -7.32
CA GLU A 176 5.73 11.30 -8.48
C GLU A 176 5.62 10.46 -9.75
N THR A 177 4.89 10.98 -10.73
CA THR A 177 4.88 10.39 -12.06
C THR A 177 6.03 10.96 -12.87
N LEU A 178 6.84 10.09 -13.46
CA LEU A 178 7.93 10.49 -14.34
C LEU A 178 7.36 10.67 -15.74
N ASN A 179 7.42 11.90 -16.24
CA ASN A 179 7.10 12.20 -17.63
C ASN A 179 8.15 11.56 -18.56
N LYS A 180 7.74 11.28 -19.80
CA LYS A 180 8.69 11.01 -20.88
C LYS A 180 9.40 12.29 -21.29
#